data_AF-A0ABD0V7A0-F1
#
_entry.id   AF-A0ABD0V7A0-F1
#
_cell.length_a   1.000
_cell.length_b   1.000
_cell.length_c   1.000
_cell.angle_alpha   90.00
_cell.angle_beta   90.00
_cell.angle_gamma   90.00
#
_symmetry.space_group_name_H-M   'P 1'
#
loop_
_entity.id
_entity.type
_entity.pdbx_description
1 polymer ?
#
loop_
_entity_poly.entity_id
_entity_poly.type
_entity_poly.pdbx_seq_one_letter_code
_entity_poly.pdbx_strand_id
1 'polypeptide(L)'
;MPLPARSNVRALIEDDRLYNMAAAEAFPLFNKAHLVVLEMPDRSGDVIISSFGEIDKDNFFDPRTAQVATVDHMKQVCTKVRPANDEELPSAYVEEFRFALDAELCKYVVDTYPKGTCAVYCTRGKDVDGPGVNFDFAVVISASRTSPQNFCNGSWRSIWTLEFKDDLQVVEVKGKMQVVAHYFEEGNVQLDAKNECRDSTLLQSPEDCAVSISNTIRHHEAEYMASLEESYLHLPDTTFKDLRRKLPVTRTLFPWQNTLQFSLTRDISRELGIEK
;
A
#
# COMPACT_ATOMS: atom_id res chain seq x y z
N MET A 1 5.83 10.60 -7.12
CA MET A 1 5.05 10.79 -8.35
C MET A 1 5.83 10.19 -9.50
N PRO A 2 5.23 9.44 -10.43
CA PRO A 2 5.93 8.90 -11.59
C PRO A 2 6.65 10.03 -12.35
N LEU A 3 7.89 9.80 -12.80
CA LEU A 3 8.70 10.78 -13.53
C LEU A 3 7.95 11.53 -14.64
N PRO A 4 7.07 10.89 -15.46
CA PRO A 4 6.32 11.57 -16.51
C PRO A 4 5.30 12.59 -16.00
N ALA A 5 4.70 12.36 -14.84
CA ALA A 5 3.67 13.27 -14.34
C ALA A 5 4.29 14.59 -13.81
N ARG A 6 5.53 14.54 -13.32
CA ARG A 6 6.29 15.73 -12.91
C ARG A 6 6.59 16.65 -14.09
N SER A 7 7.08 16.08 -15.20
CA SER A 7 7.37 16.85 -16.42
C SER A 7 6.12 17.45 -17.02
N ASN A 8 4.99 16.74 -16.98
CA ASN A 8 3.72 17.22 -17.54
C ASN A 8 3.17 18.41 -16.74
N VAL A 9 3.16 18.34 -15.40
CA VAL A 9 2.67 19.46 -14.56
C VAL A 9 3.58 20.68 -14.71
N ARG A 10 4.91 20.48 -14.73
CA ARG A 10 5.86 21.58 -14.96
C ARG A 10 5.64 22.26 -16.31
N ALA A 11 5.40 21.48 -17.37
CA ALA A 11 5.11 22.01 -18.70
C ALA A 11 3.78 22.77 -18.78
N LEU A 12 2.79 22.42 -17.97
CA LEU A 12 1.49 23.11 -17.94
C LEU A 12 1.52 24.43 -17.15
N ILE A 13 2.33 24.50 -16.10
CA ILE A 13 2.41 25.70 -15.25
C ILE A 13 3.22 26.80 -15.95
N GLU A 14 4.23 26.44 -16.75
CA GLU A 14 5.13 27.36 -17.46
C GLU A 14 5.84 28.40 -16.55
N ASP A 15 5.80 28.21 -15.23
CA ASP A 15 6.49 29.00 -14.20
C ASP A 15 7.23 28.07 -13.24
N ASP A 16 8.56 28.04 -13.38
CA ASP A 16 9.44 27.21 -12.56
C ASP A 16 9.42 27.60 -11.08
N ARG A 17 9.19 28.87 -10.73
CA ARG A 17 9.14 29.31 -9.33
C ARG A 17 7.90 28.75 -8.66
N LEU A 18 6.75 28.91 -9.31
CA LEU A 18 5.48 28.39 -8.81
C LEU A 18 5.50 26.86 -8.71
N TYR A 19 6.02 26.18 -9.75
CA TYR A 19 6.18 24.72 -9.72
C TYR A 19 7.05 24.26 -8.55
N ASN A 20 8.21 24.89 -8.34
CA ASN A 20 9.11 24.49 -7.26
C ASN A 20 8.50 24.71 -5.86
N MET A 21 7.73 25.79 -5.67
CA MET A 21 7.00 26.03 -4.41
C MET A 21 5.97 24.93 -4.15
N ALA A 22 5.13 24.62 -5.14
CA ALA A 22 4.11 23.58 -5.03
C ALA A 22 4.74 22.18 -4.86
N ALA A 23 5.83 21.90 -5.57
CA ALA A 23 6.56 20.64 -5.44
C ALA A 23 7.17 20.48 -4.04
N ALA A 24 7.77 21.53 -3.47
CA ALA A 24 8.36 21.46 -2.13
C ALA A 24 7.33 21.13 -1.03
N GLU A 25 6.04 21.40 -1.26
CA GLU A 25 4.93 21.05 -0.36
C GLU A 25 4.35 19.66 -0.67
N ALA A 26 4.12 19.35 -1.95
CA ALA A 26 3.42 18.12 -2.35
C ALA A 26 4.30 16.86 -2.26
N PHE A 27 5.60 16.96 -2.54
CA PHE A 27 6.49 15.78 -2.59
C PHE A 27 6.68 15.08 -1.25
N PRO A 28 6.89 15.79 -0.11
CA PRO A 28 6.92 15.16 1.20
C PRO A 28 5.65 14.36 1.51
N LEU A 29 4.48 14.95 1.24
CA LEU A 29 3.18 14.28 1.44
C LEU A 29 3.05 13.05 0.54
N PHE A 30 3.41 13.18 -0.74
CA PHE A 30 3.39 12.07 -1.68
C PHE A 30 4.30 10.93 -1.19
N ASN A 31 5.55 11.24 -0.83
CA ASN A 31 6.54 10.23 -0.48
C ASN A 31 6.12 9.44 0.76
N LYS A 32 5.60 10.14 1.79
CA LYS A 32 5.07 9.52 3.01
C LYS A 32 3.83 8.67 2.73
N ALA A 33 2.86 9.20 1.99
CA ALA A 33 1.64 8.45 1.67
C ALA A 33 1.90 7.20 0.81
N HIS A 34 2.96 7.21 0.00
CA HIS A 34 3.33 6.09 -0.87
C HIS A 34 4.42 5.19 -0.29
N LEU A 35 4.85 5.43 0.95
CA LEU A 35 5.93 4.67 1.60
C LEU A 35 7.11 4.46 0.66
N VAL A 36 7.56 5.55 0.02
CA VAL A 36 8.64 5.51 -0.97
C VAL A 36 9.89 4.96 -0.29
N VAL A 37 10.52 3.99 -0.93
CA VAL A 37 11.75 3.36 -0.45
C VAL A 37 12.93 3.98 -1.20
N LEU A 38 13.96 4.43 -0.47
CA LEU A 38 15.15 5.05 -1.03
C LEU A 38 16.41 4.33 -0.52
N GLU A 39 17.30 3.95 -1.44
CA GLU A 39 18.60 3.35 -1.11
C GLU A 39 19.51 4.38 -0.43
N MET A 40 20.17 3.98 0.65
CA MET A 40 21.13 4.81 1.36
C MET A 40 22.47 4.89 0.58
N PRO A 41 23.14 6.06 0.57
CA PRO A 41 24.34 6.27 -0.24
C PRO A 41 25.55 5.41 0.16
N ASP A 42 25.61 4.95 1.41
CA ASP A 42 26.62 4.02 1.94
C ASP A 42 26.28 2.55 1.67
N ARG A 43 25.12 2.26 1.06
CA ARG A 43 24.60 0.91 0.78
C ARG A 43 24.41 0.05 2.03
N SER A 44 24.20 0.67 3.18
CA SER A 44 23.84 -0.04 4.42
C SER A 44 22.45 -0.68 4.35
N GLY A 45 21.57 -0.12 3.51
CA GLY A 45 20.21 -0.60 3.29
C GLY A 45 19.35 0.47 2.62
N ASP A 46 18.05 0.35 2.82
CA ASP A 46 17.04 1.26 2.30
C ASP A 46 16.30 1.95 3.46
N VAL A 47 15.90 3.21 3.26
CA VAL A 47 15.00 3.94 4.16
C VAL A 47 13.60 4.01 3.57
N ILE A 48 12.58 3.74 4.39
CA ILE A 48 11.18 3.93 4.02
C ILE A 48 10.74 5.32 4.48
N ILE A 49 10.28 6.15 3.55
CA ILE A 49 9.72 7.47 3.84
C ILE A 49 8.33 7.28 4.42
N SER A 50 8.24 7.29 5.75
CA SER A 50 6.99 7.11 6.49
C SER A 50 6.87 8.18 7.59
N SER A 51 5.65 8.49 8.02
CA SER A 51 5.43 9.37 9.16
C SER A 51 5.91 8.77 10.49
N PHE A 52 6.11 7.44 10.56
CA PHE A 52 6.55 6.75 11.77
C PHE A 52 8.05 6.86 12.00
N GLY A 53 8.84 7.01 10.93
CA GLY A 53 10.27 7.24 10.98
C GLY A 53 10.67 8.71 10.80
N GLU A 54 9.72 9.64 10.72
CA GLU A 54 9.99 11.06 10.50
C GLU A 54 10.57 11.71 11.77
N ILE A 55 11.82 12.17 11.71
CA ILE A 55 12.43 12.96 12.79
C ILE A 55 12.14 14.44 12.56
N ASP A 56 12.35 14.89 11.32
CA ASP A 56 12.00 16.22 10.85
C ASP A 56 11.60 16.16 9.37
N LYS A 57 11.40 17.33 8.76
CA LYS A 57 10.90 17.44 7.38
C LYS A 57 11.70 16.62 6.36
N ASP A 58 13.02 16.56 6.50
CA ASP A 58 13.91 15.94 5.51
C ASP A 58 14.69 14.75 6.08
N ASN A 59 14.61 14.46 7.39
CA ASN A 59 15.36 13.40 8.06
C ASN A 59 14.45 12.25 8.52
N PHE A 60 14.79 11.04 8.11
CA PHE A 60 14.03 9.82 8.37
C PHE A 60 14.92 8.77 9.04
N PHE A 61 14.47 8.26 10.17
CA PHE A 61 15.09 7.17 10.90
C PHE A 61 14.83 5.82 10.24
N ASP A 62 15.87 5.01 10.11
CA ASP A 62 15.76 3.58 9.83
C ASP A 62 16.14 2.78 11.09
N PRO A 63 15.16 2.09 11.73
CA PRO A 63 15.39 1.38 12.98
C PRO A 63 16.27 0.14 12.82
N ARG A 64 16.37 -0.43 11.61
CA ARG A 64 17.16 -1.66 11.39
C ARG A 64 18.65 -1.37 11.38
N THR A 65 19.06 -0.33 10.64
CA THR A 65 20.47 0.09 10.55
C THR A 65 20.87 1.05 11.67
N ALA A 66 19.91 1.54 12.47
CA ALA A 66 20.13 2.59 13.45
C ALA A 66 20.75 3.85 12.83
N GLN A 67 20.29 4.21 11.62
CA GLN A 67 20.76 5.37 10.88
C GLN A 67 19.61 6.36 10.62
N VAL A 68 19.96 7.61 10.41
CA VAL A 68 19.06 8.67 9.98
C VAL A 68 19.48 9.14 8.60
N ALA A 69 18.56 9.02 7.65
CA ALA A 69 18.73 9.39 6.26
C ALA A 69 18.17 10.78 5.98
N THR A 70 18.97 11.64 5.34
CA THR A 70 18.54 12.96 4.85
C THR A 70 18.10 12.86 3.39
N VAL A 71 16.87 13.28 3.09
CA VAL A 71 16.17 13.00 1.84
C VAL A 71 15.90 14.28 1.06
N ASP A 72 16.28 14.28 -0.23
CA ASP A 72 15.79 15.29 -1.18
C ASP A 72 14.44 14.80 -1.72
N HIS A 73 13.35 15.31 -1.15
CA HIS A 73 11.99 14.89 -1.51
C HIS A 73 11.67 15.07 -2.99
N MET A 74 12.15 16.16 -3.61
CA MET A 74 11.89 16.46 -5.01
C MET A 74 12.64 15.50 -5.92
N LYS A 75 13.91 15.21 -5.63
CA LYS A 75 14.68 14.24 -6.41
C LYS A 75 14.34 12.79 -6.05
N GLN A 76 13.70 12.56 -4.91
CA GLN A 76 13.47 11.23 -4.34
C GLN A 76 14.78 10.45 -4.24
N VAL A 77 15.77 11.03 -3.56
CA VAL A 77 17.07 10.39 -3.30
C VAL A 77 17.50 10.62 -1.86
N CYS A 78 18.12 9.61 -1.25
CA CYS A 78 18.85 9.77 0.01
C CYS A 78 20.19 10.47 -0.30
N THR A 79 20.43 11.61 0.33
CA THR A 79 21.61 12.44 0.07
C THR A 79 22.73 12.19 1.07
N LYS A 80 22.38 11.91 2.32
CA LYS A 80 23.30 11.72 3.43
C LYS A 80 22.71 10.74 4.43
N VAL A 81 23.57 10.08 5.18
CA VAL A 81 23.21 9.27 6.33
C VAL A 81 24.10 9.63 7.50
N ARG A 82 23.54 9.55 8.71
CA ARG A 82 24.27 9.64 9.97
C ARG A 82 23.81 8.51 10.90
N PRO A 83 24.62 8.10 11.88
CA PRO A 83 24.13 7.28 12.97
C PRO A 83 22.99 8.00 13.72
N ALA A 84 22.06 7.21 14.28
CA ALA A 84 21.06 7.72 15.20
C ALA A 84 21.71 8.14 16.53
N ASN A 85 21.13 9.16 17.16
CA ASN A 85 21.52 9.59 18.50
C ASN A 85 20.86 8.68 19.55
N ASP A 86 21.41 8.63 20.76
CA ASP A 86 20.86 7.81 21.85
C ASP A 86 19.37 8.11 22.14
N GLU A 87 18.95 9.38 22.02
CA GLU A 87 17.54 9.80 22.20
C GLU A 87 16.60 9.30 21.10
N GLU A 88 17.12 8.94 19.93
CA GLU A 88 16.35 8.44 18.78
C GLU A 88 16.17 6.92 18.85
N LEU A 89 16.98 6.23 19.67
CA LEU A 89 16.95 4.79 19.84
C LEU A 89 15.96 4.37 20.95
N PRO A 90 15.29 3.23 20.80
CA PRO A 90 14.52 2.64 21.88
C PRO A 90 15.43 2.07 22.98
N SER A 91 14.87 1.84 24.17
CA SER A 91 15.51 1.09 25.24
C SER A 91 15.89 -0.32 24.78
N ALA A 92 16.84 -0.95 25.49
CA ALA A 92 17.24 -2.32 25.20
C ALA A 92 16.06 -3.31 25.26
N TYR A 93 15.16 -3.13 26.22
CA TYR A 93 13.96 -3.97 26.39
C TYR A 93 13.02 -3.88 25.17
N VAL A 94 12.73 -2.67 24.71
CA VAL A 94 11.85 -2.46 23.54
C VAL A 94 12.56 -2.91 22.26
N GLU A 95 13.88 -2.72 22.17
CA GLU A 95 14.67 -3.14 21.01
C GLU A 95 14.68 -4.66 20.84
N GLU A 96 14.66 -5.46 21.91
CA GLU A 96 14.55 -6.92 21.81
C GLU A 96 13.28 -7.36 21.05
N PHE A 97 12.12 -6.79 21.40
CA PHE A 97 10.86 -7.07 20.69
C PHE A 97 10.88 -6.55 19.25
N ARG A 98 11.41 -5.34 19.05
CA ARG A 98 11.48 -4.72 17.71
C ARG A 98 12.39 -5.53 16.78
N PHE A 99 13.57 -5.94 17.26
CA PHE A 99 14.55 -6.72 16.52
C PHE A 99 14.03 -8.11 16.15
N ALA A 100 13.44 -8.84 17.11
CA ALA A 100 12.86 -10.15 16.86
C ALA A 100 11.77 -10.09 15.78
N LEU A 101 10.88 -9.09 15.89
CA LEU A 101 9.81 -8.87 14.92
C LEU A 101 10.35 -8.47 13.54
N ASP A 102 11.31 -7.56 13.48
CA ASP A 102 11.94 -7.14 12.23
C ASP A 102 12.61 -8.32 11.50
N ALA A 103 13.29 -9.21 12.22
CA ALA A 103 13.93 -10.39 11.66
C ALA A 103 12.92 -11.36 11.02
N GLU A 104 11.79 -11.63 11.69
CA GLU A 104 10.73 -12.50 11.14
C GLU A 104 10.01 -11.85 9.94
N LEU A 105 9.78 -10.54 9.99
CA LEU A 105 9.16 -9.82 8.89
C LEU A 105 10.09 -9.72 7.67
N CYS A 106 11.40 -9.56 7.86
CA CYS A 106 12.35 -9.56 6.76
C CYS A 106 12.28 -10.87 5.96
N LYS A 107 12.23 -12.02 6.65
CA LYS A 107 12.06 -13.33 6.00
C LYS A 107 10.75 -13.37 5.20
N TYR A 108 9.65 -12.99 5.83
CA TYR A 108 8.34 -12.98 5.18
C TYR A 108 8.30 -12.09 3.93
N VAL A 109 8.84 -10.87 4.03
CA VAL A 109 8.78 -9.87 2.96
C VAL A 109 9.64 -10.29 1.77
N VAL A 110 10.84 -10.83 2.01
CA VAL A 110 11.72 -11.33 0.93
C VAL A 110 11.06 -12.48 0.16
N ASP A 111 10.38 -13.39 0.87
CA ASP A 111 9.72 -14.55 0.25
C ASP A 111 8.44 -14.17 -0.52
N THR A 112 7.73 -13.14 -0.07
CA THR A 112 6.39 -12.79 -0.58
C THR A 112 6.40 -11.66 -1.60
N TYR A 113 7.27 -10.67 -1.41
CA TYR A 113 7.28 -9.43 -2.19
C TYR A 113 8.62 -9.24 -2.90
N PRO A 114 8.68 -9.48 -4.22
CA PRO A 114 9.88 -9.16 -5.00
C PRO A 114 10.21 -7.68 -4.91
N LYS A 115 11.39 -7.33 -4.37
CA LYS A 115 11.80 -5.95 -4.04
C LYS A 115 10.89 -5.26 -3.01
N GLY A 116 10.29 -6.03 -2.12
CA GLY A 116 9.63 -5.50 -0.94
C GLY A 116 10.64 -5.10 0.13
N THR A 117 10.30 -4.06 0.89
CA THR A 117 11.06 -3.59 2.05
C THR A 117 10.09 -3.39 3.20
N CYS A 118 10.54 -3.66 4.42
CA CYS A 118 9.79 -3.36 5.64
C CYS A 118 10.63 -2.59 6.66
N ALA A 119 9.95 -1.98 7.63
CA ALA A 119 10.56 -1.38 8.80
C ALA A 119 9.60 -1.47 10.00
N VAL A 120 10.16 -1.59 11.21
CA VAL A 120 9.42 -1.68 12.47
C VAL A 120 9.79 -0.51 13.36
N TYR A 121 8.87 0.43 13.55
CA TYR A 121 9.07 1.65 14.32
C TYR A 121 8.47 1.56 15.71
N CYS A 122 9.18 2.05 16.72
CA CYS A 122 8.57 2.33 18.02
C CYS A 122 7.79 3.64 17.95
N THR A 123 6.48 3.58 18.20
CA THR A 123 5.58 4.73 18.12
C THR A 123 5.15 5.26 19.48
N ARG A 124 5.19 4.40 20.50
CA ARG A 124 4.91 4.76 21.90
C ARG A 124 5.76 3.90 22.83
N GLY A 125 6.24 4.50 23.93
CA GLY A 125 6.93 3.77 24.98
C GLY A 125 8.37 3.39 24.65
N LYS A 126 9.08 4.20 23.85
CA LYS A 126 10.49 3.92 23.48
C LYS A 126 11.43 3.79 24.68
N ASP A 127 11.15 4.50 25.77
CA ASP A 127 11.98 4.55 26.98
C ASP A 127 11.53 3.50 28.04
N VAL A 128 10.73 2.51 27.66
CA VAL A 128 10.25 1.46 28.58
C VAL A 128 11.38 0.47 28.83
N ASP A 129 11.89 0.40 30.06
CA ASP A 129 13.05 -0.44 30.42
C ASP A 129 12.67 -1.81 31.03
N GLY A 130 11.39 -2.20 30.98
CA GLY A 130 10.95 -3.49 31.51
C GLY A 130 9.45 -3.73 31.44
N PRO A 131 8.98 -4.87 31.95
CA PRO A 131 7.56 -5.23 31.96
C PRO A 131 6.75 -4.28 32.84
N GLY A 132 5.43 -4.23 32.62
CA GLY A 132 4.49 -3.40 33.38
C GLY A 132 4.10 -2.07 32.71
N VAL A 133 4.69 -1.74 31.55
CA VAL A 133 4.36 -0.52 30.80
C VAL A 133 4.11 -0.84 29.32
N ASN A 134 3.02 -0.28 28.80
CA ASN A 134 2.59 -0.52 27.42
C ASN A 134 3.45 0.26 26.42
N PHE A 135 3.86 -0.41 25.34
CA PHE A 135 4.57 0.18 24.20
C PHE A 135 3.88 -0.21 22.88
N ASP A 136 4.12 0.55 21.82
CA ASP A 136 3.49 0.30 20.52
C ASP A 136 4.50 0.29 19.39
N PHE A 137 4.26 -0.58 18.41
CA PHE A 137 4.98 -0.60 17.15
C PHE A 137 4.10 -0.23 15.96
N ALA A 138 4.72 0.38 14.96
CA ALA A 138 4.19 0.47 13.61
C ALA A 138 5.11 -0.32 12.68
N VAL A 139 4.57 -1.38 12.09
CA VAL A 139 5.22 -2.08 10.98
C VAL A 139 4.75 -1.46 9.69
N VAL A 140 5.68 -1.14 8.79
CA VAL A 140 5.36 -0.76 7.43
C VAL A 140 5.98 -1.76 6.47
N ILE A 141 5.22 -2.18 5.47
CA ILE A 141 5.69 -2.99 4.35
C ILE A 141 5.35 -2.24 3.07
N SER A 142 6.34 -2.06 2.22
CA SER A 142 6.21 -1.39 0.94
C SER A 142 6.83 -2.26 -0.14
N ALA A 143 6.05 -2.56 -1.18
CA ALA A 143 6.54 -3.25 -2.35
C ALA A 143 5.98 -2.55 -3.59
N SER A 144 6.84 -2.27 -4.55
CA SER A 144 6.40 -1.64 -5.80
C SER A 144 7.12 -2.23 -6.99
N ARG A 145 6.37 -2.34 -8.09
CA ARG A 145 6.87 -2.78 -9.38
C ARG A 145 6.43 -1.80 -10.43
N THR A 146 7.41 -1.11 -11.01
CA THR A 146 7.19 -0.24 -12.17
C THR A 146 7.72 -0.93 -13.41
N SER A 147 6.85 -1.17 -14.39
CA SER A 147 7.23 -1.69 -15.70
C SER A 147 6.67 -0.81 -16.82
N PRO A 148 7.24 0.40 -17.04
CA PRO A 148 6.77 1.31 -18.07
C PRO A 148 6.80 0.70 -19.48
N GLN A 149 7.74 -0.21 -19.74
CA GLN A 149 7.89 -0.92 -21.01
C GLN A 149 6.70 -1.86 -21.30
N ASN A 150 6.05 -2.35 -20.25
CA ASN A 150 4.86 -3.20 -20.33
C ASN A 150 3.58 -2.42 -19.96
N PHE A 151 3.65 -1.08 -19.96
CA PHE A 151 2.55 -0.19 -19.62
C PHE A 151 1.84 -0.51 -18.29
N CYS A 152 2.57 -1.04 -17.30
CA CYS A 152 1.98 -1.52 -16.05
C CYS A 152 2.83 -1.13 -14.85
N ASN A 153 2.17 -0.56 -13.84
CA ASN A 153 2.76 -0.28 -12.53
C ASN A 153 1.85 -0.84 -11.44
N GLY A 154 2.45 -1.34 -10.37
CA GLY A 154 1.75 -1.82 -9.19
C GLY A 154 2.49 -1.46 -7.91
N SER A 155 1.74 -1.26 -6.83
CA SER A 155 2.28 -1.09 -5.48
C SER A 155 1.38 -1.77 -4.45
N TRP A 156 2.02 -2.49 -3.55
CA TRP A 156 1.45 -2.99 -2.30
C TRP A 156 2.02 -2.18 -1.15
N ARG A 157 1.14 -1.72 -0.27
CA ARG A 157 1.52 -1.06 0.98
C ARG A 157 0.70 -1.66 2.11
N SER A 158 1.34 -2.01 3.21
CA SER A 158 0.62 -2.34 4.43
C SER A 158 1.25 -1.67 5.64
N ILE A 159 0.38 -1.27 6.56
CA ILE A 159 0.74 -0.63 7.82
C ILE A 159 0.03 -1.42 8.92
N TRP A 160 0.81 -1.93 9.86
CA TRP A 160 0.32 -2.68 11.00
C TRP A 160 0.65 -1.93 12.29
N THR A 161 -0.38 -1.55 13.03
CA THR A 161 -0.23 -0.96 14.37
C THR A 161 -0.36 -2.09 15.39
N LEU A 162 0.66 -2.22 16.22
CA LEU A 162 0.78 -3.25 17.25
C LEU A 162 0.75 -2.55 18.61
N GLU A 163 -0.27 -2.83 19.42
CA GLU A 163 -0.41 -2.25 20.76
C GLU A 163 -0.10 -3.33 21.80
N PHE A 164 1.08 -3.28 22.42
CA PHE A 164 1.49 -4.23 23.46
C PHE A 164 0.91 -3.77 24.80
N LYS A 165 -0.14 -4.47 25.25
CA LYS A 165 -0.84 -4.20 26.51
C LYS A 165 -0.39 -5.21 27.55
N ASP A 166 0.65 -4.85 28.31
CA ASP A 166 1.22 -5.70 29.34
C ASP A 166 0.23 -5.98 30.48
N ASP A 167 -0.59 -4.99 30.84
CA ASP A 167 -1.64 -5.12 31.84
C ASP A 167 -2.70 -6.19 31.49
N LEU A 168 -2.94 -6.41 30.20
CA LEU A 168 -3.88 -7.40 29.68
C LEU A 168 -3.19 -8.66 29.15
N GLN A 169 -1.86 -8.69 29.12
CA GLN A 169 -1.04 -9.74 28.50
C GLN A 169 -1.48 -10.04 27.04
N VAL A 170 -1.81 -9.00 26.29
CA VAL A 170 -2.32 -9.08 24.91
C VAL A 170 -1.60 -8.07 24.02
N VAL A 171 -1.36 -8.47 22.76
CA VAL A 171 -0.93 -7.58 21.68
C VAL A 171 -2.09 -7.43 20.70
N GLU A 172 -2.61 -6.22 20.57
CA GLU A 172 -3.62 -5.91 19.55
C GLU A 172 -2.93 -5.64 18.22
N VAL A 173 -3.44 -6.22 17.14
CA VAL A 173 -2.90 -6.11 15.80
C VAL A 173 -3.94 -5.45 14.90
N LYS A 174 -3.63 -4.25 14.38
CA LYS A 174 -4.52 -3.51 13.47
C LYS A 174 -3.82 -3.33 12.13
N GLY A 175 -4.32 -3.97 11.09
CA GLY A 175 -3.77 -3.92 9.75
C GLY A 175 -4.52 -2.98 8.82
N LYS A 176 -3.79 -2.24 8.00
CA LYS A 176 -4.30 -1.50 6.85
C LYS A 176 -3.49 -1.87 5.64
N MET A 177 -4.12 -2.44 4.62
CA MET A 177 -3.47 -2.77 3.35
C MET A 177 -4.06 -1.94 2.22
N GLN A 178 -3.22 -1.55 1.28
CA GLN A 178 -3.61 -0.85 0.06
C GLN A 178 -2.89 -1.43 -1.15
N VAL A 179 -3.66 -1.79 -2.16
CA VAL A 179 -3.18 -2.24 -3.47
C VAL A 179 -3.53 -1.18 -4.50
N VAL A 180 -2.51 -0.70 -5.21
CA VAL A 180 -2.71 0.19 -6.35
C VAL A 180 -2.09 -0.44 -7.59
N ALA A 181 -2.84 -0.51 -8.68
CA ALA A 181 -2.33 -0.93 -9.99
C ALA A 181 -2.77 0.06 -11.07
N HIS A 182 -1.93 0.24 -12.08
CA HIS A 182 -2.19 1.13 -13.20
C HIS A 182 -1.68 0.50 -14.48
N TYR A 183 -2.59 0.23 -15.40
CA TYR A 183 -2.32 -0.26 -16.74
C TYR A 183 -2.72 0.78 -17.78
N PHE A 184 -1.83 1.08 -18.72
CA PHE A 184 -1.97 2.22 -19.62
C PHE A 184 -1.61 1.93 -21.09
N GLU A 185 -1.78 0.69 -21.53
CA GLU A 185 -1.69 0.33 -22.95
C GLU A 185 -3.04 0.60 -23.62
N GLU A 186 -3.07 1.49 -24.61
CA GLU A 186 -4.26 1.85 -25.40
C GLU A 186 -5.49 2.31 -24.57
N GLY A 187 -5.26 2.68 -23.31
CA GLY A 187 -6.30 3.08 -22.36
C GLY A 187 -5.68 3.51 -21.03
N ASN A 188 -6.52 3.75 -20.02
CA ASN A 188 -6.09 4.02 -18.65
C ASN A 188 -7.02 3.28 -17.69
N VAL A 189 -6.50 2.20 -17.10
CA VAL A 189 -7.21 1.35 -16.15
C VAL A 189 -6.47 1.38 -14.82
N GLN A 190 -7.19 1.66 -13.74
CA GLN A 190 -6.63 1.79 -12.40
C GLN A 190 -7.40 0.93 -11.41
N LEU A 191 -6.65 0.36 -10.47
CA LEU A 191 -7.15 -0.27 -9.25
C LEU A 191 -6.61 0.54 -8.08
N ASP A 192 -7.50 0.96 -7.18
CA ASP A 192 -7.16 1.44 -5.84
C ASP A 192 -8.07 0.71 -4.85
N ALA A 193 -7.53 -0.33 -4.22
CA ALA A 193 -8.24 -1.17 -3.28
C ALA A 193 -7.61 -1.05 -1.89
N LYS A 194 -8.46 -0.94 -0.88
CA LYS A 194 -8.06 -0.80 0.53
C LYS A 194 -8.79 -1.85 1.36
N ASN A 195 -8.10 -2.38 2.36
CA ASN A 195 -8.69 -3.26 3.35
C ASN A 195 -8.13 -2.94 4.74
N GLU A 196 -8.99 -3.11 5.75
CA GLU A 196 -8.60 -2.97 7.16
C GLU A 196 -9.00 -4.24 7.89
N CYS A 197 -8.13 -4.71 8.78
CA CYS A 197 -8.36 -5.89 9.60
C CYS A 197 -7.92 -5.62 11.05
N ARG A 198 -8.43 -6.44 11.96
CA ARG A 198 -8.06 -6.40 13.38
C ARG A 198 -7.96 -7.82 13.90
N ASP A 199 -6.96 -8.05 14.73
CA ASP A 199 -6.68 -9.31 15.38
C ASP A 199 -5.99 -9.06 16.72
N SER A 200 -5.76 -10.12 17.49
CA SER A 200 -5.03 -10.04 18.75
C SER A 200 -4.26 -11.33 19.00
N THR A 201 -3.08 -11.21 19.61
CA THR A 201 -2.30 -12.36 20.09
C THR A 201 -1.93 -12.17 21.56
N LEU A 202 -1.51 -13.25 22.20
CA LEU A 202 -0.98 -13.19 23.57
C LEU A 202 0.38 -12.50 23.58
N LEU A 203 0.64 -11.72 24.62
CA LEU A 203 1.97 -11.20 24.92
C LEU A 203 2.82 -12.33 25.52
N GLN A 204 3.99 -12.57 24.93
CA GLN A 204 4.90 -13.64 25.27
C GLN A 204 6.36 -13.14 25.21
N SER A 205 7.32 -14.07 25.07
CA SER A 205 8.71 -13.72 24.75
C SER A 205 8.79 -12.88 23.45
N PRO A 206 9.84 -12.06 23.28
CA PRO A 206 10.08 -11.33 22.03
C PRO A 206 9.99 -12.21 20.77
N GLU A 207 10.59 -13.39 20.81
CA GLU A 207 10.63 -14.33 19.69
C GLU A 207 9.24 -14.94 19.38
N ASP A 208 8.52 -15.37 20.40
CA ASP A 208 7.18 -15.96 20.21
C ASP A 208 6.17 -14.90 19.72
N CYS A 209 6.27 -13.67 20.23
CA CYS A 209 5.51 -12.53 19.74
C CYS A 209 5.81 -12.26 18.27
N ALA A 210 7.09 -12.22 17.89
CA ALA A 210 7.52 -11.98 16.52
C ALA A 210 6.94 -13.00 15.54
N VAL A 211 7.02 -14.30 15.88
CA VAL A 211 6.46 -15.39 15.07
C VAL A 211 4.94 -15.27 14.95
N SER A 212 4.25 -15.06 16.07
CA SER A 212 2.78 -14.97 16.10
C SER A 212 2.28 -13.78 15.28
N ILE A 213 2.86 -12.59 15.49
CA ILE A 213 2.50 -11.37 14.77
C ILE A 213 2.81 -11.50 13.27
N SER A 214 3.98 -12.01 12.90
CA SER A 214 4.36 -12.20 11.48
C SER A 214 3.43 -13.20 10.77
N ASN A 215 3.00 -14.27 11.47
CA ASN A 215 2.01 -15.21 10.94
C ASN A 215 0.62 -14.58 10.78
N THR A 216 0.18 -13.77 11.75
CA THR A 216 -1.08 -13.00 11.64
C THR A 216 -1.05 -12.07 10.44
N ILE A 217 0.03 -11.29 10.27
CA ILE A 217 0.22 -10.40 9.12
C ILE A 217 0.14 -11.19 7.82
N ARG A 218 0.92 -12.27 7.70
CA ARG A 218 0.91 -13.15 6.53
C ARG A 218 -0.47 -13.68 6.19
N HIS A 219 -1.22 -14.13 7.21
CA HIS A 219 -2.55 -14.70 7.02
C HIS A 219 -3.52 -13.66 6.43
N HIS A 220 -3.61 -12.48 7.05
CA HIS A 220 -4.51 -11.42 6.60
C HIS A 220 -4.11 -10.82 5.24
N GLU A 221 -2.81 -10.70 4.95
CA GLU A 221 -2.35 -10.25 3.62
C GLU A 221 -2.67 -11.29 2.53
N ALA A 222 -2.50 -12.57 2.81
CA ALA A 222 -2.85 -13.66 1.89
C ALA A 222 -4.36 -13.78 1.67
N GLU A 223 -5.16 -13.68 2.73
CA GLU A 223 -6.62 -13.68 2.65
C GLU A 223 -7.13 -12.50 1.80
N TYR A 224 -6.58 -11.30 2.02
CA TYR A 224 -6.96 -10.14 1.22
C TYR A 224 -6.58 -10.30 -0.26
N MET A 225 -5.40 -10.84 -0.56
CA MET A 225 -4.99 -11.12 -1.94
C MET A 225 -5.94 -12.12 -2.61
N ALA A 226 -6.29 -13.22 -1.93
CA ALA A 226 -7.22 -14.22 -2.43
C ALA A 226 -8.63 -13.63 -2.67
N SER A 227 -9.10 -12.78 -1.75
CA SER A 227 -10.38 -12.07 -1.89
C SER A 227 -10.41 -11.13 -3.11
N LEU A 228 -9.31 -10.43 -3.38
CA LEU A 228 -9.18 -9.61 -4.59
C LEU A 228 -9.22 -10.47 -5.86
N GLU A 229 -8.49 -11.58 -5.88
CA GLU A 229 -8.49 -12.51 -7.03
C GLU A 229 -9.88 -13.07 -7.31
N GLU A 230 -10.57 -13.57 -6.28
CA GLU A 230 -11.94 -14.08 -6.38
C GLU A 230 -12.91 -13.00 -6.89
N SER A 231 -12.82 -11.78 -6.34
CA SER A 231 -13.64 -10.65 -6.78
C SER A 231 -13.45 -10.36 -8.27
N TYR A 232 -12.21 -10.36 -8.75
CA TYR A 232 -11.90 -10.11 -10.16
C TYR A 232 -12.30 -11.25 -11.10
N LEU A 233 -12.28 -12.49 -10.63
CA LEU A 233 -12.79 -13.64 -11.39
C LEU A 233 -14.31 -13.55 -11.61
N HIS A 234 -15.06 -13.00 -10.65
CA HIS A 234 -16.51 -12.89 -10.72
C HIS A 234 -17.05 -11.61 -11.39
N LEU A 235 -16.26 -10.54 -11.48
CA LEU A 235 -16.66 -9.26 -12.06
C LEU A 235 -17.23 -9.36 -13.50
N PRO A 236 -16.64 -10.13 -14.44
CA PRO A 236 -17.12 -10.21 -15.83
C PRO A 236 -18.53 -10.81 -15.97
N ASP A 237 -18.87 -11.77 -15.11
CA ASP A 237 -20.11 -12.55 -15.20
C ASP A 237 -21.26 -11.98 -14.39
N THR A 238 -20.96 -11.04 -13.48
CA THR A 238 -21.92 -10.34 -12.64
C THR A 238 -22.05 -8.87 -13.09
N THR A 239 -21.25 -7.99 -12.51
CA THR A 239 -21.37 -6.53 -12.63
C THR A 239 -21.23 -6.05 -14.08
N PHE A 240 -20.23 -6.53 -14.83
CA PHE A 240 -20.03 -6.07 -16.21
C PHE A 240 -21.12 -6.57 -17.16
N LYS A 241 -21.66 -7.75 -16.90
CA LYS A 241 -22.76 -8.32 -17.67
C LYS A 241 -24.06 -7.53 -17.49
N ASP A 242 -24.31 -7.06 -16.27
CA ASP A 242 -25.47 -6.22 -15.95
C ASP A 242 -25.34 -4.81 -16.56
N LEU A 243 -24.12 -4.26 -16.62
CA LEU A 243 -23.87 -2.99 -17.30
C LEU A 243 -24.05 -3.10 -18.81
N ARG A 244 -23.39 -4.08 -19.44
CA ARG A 244 -23.48 -4.32 -20.88
C ARG A 244 -23.29 -5.79 -21.20
N ARG A 245 -24.37 -6.41 -21.65
CA ARG A 245 -24.32 -7.79 -22.14
C ARG A 245 -23.41 -7.87 -23.38
N LYS A 246 -22.61 -8.94 -23.46
CA LYS A 246 -21.82 -9.27 -24.67
C LYS A 246 -22.70 -9.44 -25.92
N LEU A 247 -23.92 -9.96 -25.73
CA LEU A 247 -24.94 -10.09 -26.76
C LEU A 247 -26.32 -9.64 -26.23
N PRO A 248 -27.21 -9.17 -27.12
CA PRO A 248 -28.63 -8.98 -26.79
C PRO A 248 -29.27 -10.22 -26.14
N VAL A 249 -30.45 -10.06 -25.57
CA VAL A 249 -31.21 -11.18 -24.94
C VAL A 249 -31.41 -12.33 -25.92
N THR A 250 -31.59 -12.03 -27.20
CA THR A 250 -31.74 -12.98 -28.31
C THR A 250 -30.52 -13.85 -28.56
N ARG A 251 -29.36 -13.55 -27.97
CA ARG A 251 -28.05 -14.20 -28.23
C ARG A 251 -27.62 -14.14 -29.70
N THR A 252 -28.08 -13.12 -30.43
CA THR A 252 -27.71 -12.85 -31.82
C THR A 252 -27.24 -11.41 -31.97
N LEU A 253 -26.35 -11.15 -32.94
CA LEU A 253 -25.95 -9.77 -33.25
C LEU A 253 -27.16 -8.97 -33.74
N PHE A 254 -27.13 -7.67 -33.47
CA PHE A 254 -28.19 -6.78 -33.92
C PHE A 254 -28.22 -6.74 -35.46
N PRO A 255 -29.35 -7.08 -36.09
CA PRO A 255 -29.44 -7.14 -37.55
C PRO A 255 -29.65 -5.74 -38.13
N TRP A 256 -28.56 -4.97 -38.27
CA TRP A 256 -28.57 -3.60 -38.79
C TRP A 256 -29.23 -3.44 -40.17
N GLN A 257 -29.26 -4.51 -40.99
CA GLN A 257 -29.84 -4.48 -42.34
C GLN A 257 -31.37 -4.58 -42.36
N ASN A 258 -31.99 -5.10 -41.30
CA ASN A 258 -33.44 -5.35 -41.22
C ASN A 258 -34.06 -4.67 -39.98
N THR A 259 -33.67 -3.43 -39.68
CA THR A 259 -34.17 -2.67 -38.54
C THR A 259 -35.68 -2.45 -38.56
N LEU A 260 -36.29 -2.40 -39.75
CA LEU A 260 -37.75 -2.29 -39.94
C LEU A 260 -38.56 -3.50 -39.47
N GLN A 261 -37.92 -4.66 -39.24
CA GLN A 261 -38.61 -5.83 -38.68
C GLN A 261 -38.95 -5.67 -37.19
N PHE A 262 -38.24 -4.78 -36.47
CA PHE A 262 -38.46 -4.47 -35.06
C PHE A 262 -39.36 -3.24 -34.91
N SER A 263 -40.60 -3.34 -35.40
CA SER A 263 -41.62 -2.34 -35.07
C SER A 263 -42.20 -2.66 -33.70
N LEU A 264 -41.66 -2.01 -32.67
CA LEU A 264 -42.16 -2.12 -31.28
C LEU A 264 -43.68 -1.91 -31.21
N THR A 265 -44.21 -0.99 -32.02
CA THR A 265 -45.65 -0.72 -32.09
C THR A 265 -46.42 -1.92 -32.61
N ARG A 266 -45.94 -2.61 -33.65
CA ARG A 266 -46.61 -3.79 -34.21
C ARG A 266 -46.53 -4.98 -33.25
N ASP A 267 -45.38 -5.19 -32.62
CA ASP A 267 -45.19 -6.32 -31.71
C ASP A 267 -46.00 -6.14 -30.40
N ILE A 268 -46.06 -4.92 -29.85
CA ILE A 268 -46.89 -4.58 -28.68
C ILE A 268 -48.38 -4.64 -29.02
N SER A 269 -48.81 -4.13 -30.17
CA SER A 269 -50.21 -4.23 -30.61
C SER A 269 -50.65 -5.68 -30.80
N ARG A 270 -49.75 -6.55 -31.26
CA ARG A 270 -50.00 -7.99 -31.41
C ARG A 270 -50.05 -8.72 -30.06
N GLU A 271 -49.18 -8.40 -29.10
CA GLU A 271 -49.22 -8.98 -27.75
C GLU A 271 -50.42 -8.50 -26.92
N LEU A 272 -50.81 -7.22 -27.05
CA LEU A 272 -51.96 -6.65 -26.35
C LEU A 272 -53.30 -6.92 -27.06
N GLY A 273 -53.29 -7.59 -28.22
CA GLY A 273 -54.50 -7.91 -28.99
C GLY A 273 -55.24 -6.69 -29.53
N ILE A 274 -54.53 -5.59 -29.79
CA ILE A 274 -55.09 -4.30 -30.26
C ILE A 274 -55.20 -4.26 -31.80
N GLU A 275 -54.79 -5.32 -32.50
CA GLU A 275 -55.02 -5.44 -33.94
C GLU A 275 -56.53 -5.56 -34.24
N LYS A 276 -57.13 -4.47 -34.72
CA LYS A 276 -58.42 -4.46 -35.43
C LYS A 276 -58.24 -4.90 -36.88
#